data_AF-A0A9E2FNH5-F1
#
_entry.id   AF-A0A9E2FNH5-F1
#
_cell.length_a   1.000
_cell.length_b   1.000
_cell.length_c   1.000
_cell.angle_alpha   90.00
_cell.angle_beta   90.00
_cell.angle_gamma   90.00
#
_symmetry.space_group_name_H-M   'P 1'
#
loop_
_entity.id
_entity.type
_entity.pdbx_description
1 polymer ?
#
loop_
_entity_poly.entity_id
_entity_poly.type
_entity_poly.pdbx_seq_one_letter_code
_entity_poly.pdbx_strand_id
1 'polypeptide(L)' 'MSLELVREIKKLPPIERVRIVDIVIRDVLPADPDIDRVWTQEALSRWDTYKKGDIKSIPYEEVMSRYKRP' A
#
# COMPACT_ATOMS: atom_id res chain seq x y z
N MET A 1 -2.73 27.73 11.09
CA MET A 1 -1.85 27.26 9.99
C MET A 1 -2.17 25.84 9.54
N SER A 2 -1.92 24.78 10.34
CA SER A 2 -2.20 23.38 9.92
C SER A 2 -3.67 23.11 9.56
N LEU A 3 -4.62 23.65 10.33
CA LEU A 3 -6.07 23.54 10.06
C LEU A 3 -6.52 24.25 8.78
N GLU A 4 -5.77 25.23 8.29
CA GLU A 4 -6.05 25.93 7.02
C GLU A 4 -5.58 25.09 5.84
N LEU A 5 -4.37 24.53 5.93
CA LEU A 5 -3.84 23.60 4.93
C LEU A 5 -4.73 22.36 4.76
N VAL A 6 -5.23 21.79 5.86
CA VAL A 6 -6.18 20.66 5.81
C VAL A 6 -7.48 21.05 5.12
N ARG A 7 -7.96 22.29 5.27
CA ARG A 7 -9.15 22.77 4.57
C ARG A 7 -8.92 22.88 3.07
N GLU A 8 -7.75 23.36 2.64
CA GLU A 8 -7.41 23.42 1.22
C GLU A 8 -7.25 22.02 0.60
N ILE A 9 -6.57 21.10 1.28
CA ILE A 9 -6.44 19.71 0.82
C ILE A 9 -7.82 19.06 0.67
N LYS A 10 -8.76 19.31 1.60
CA LYS A 10 -10.12 18.76 1.53
C LYS A 10 -10.93 19.23 0.32
N LYS A 11 -10.58 20.36 -0.31
CA LYS A 11 -11.24 20.85 -1.54
C LYS A 11 -10.81 20.08 -2.79
N LEU A 12 -9.72 19.32 -2.73
CA LEU A 12 -9.19 18.59 -3.88
C LEU A 12 -9.94 17.28 -4.14
N PRO A 13 -9.94 16.79 -5.40
CA PRO A 13 -10.42 15.45 -5.72
C PRO A 13 -9.73 14.37 -4.85
N PRO A 14 -10.41 13.22 -4.58
CA PRO A 14 -9.83 12.14 -3.77
C PRO A 14 -8.41 11.73 -4.17
N ILE A 15 -8.14 11.62 -5.48
CA ILE A 15 -6.83 11.19 -5.97
C ILE A 15 -5.70 12.17 -5.64
N GLU A 16 -5.96 13.47 -5.75
CA GLU A 16 -5.00 14.53 -5.42
C GLU A 16 -4.73 14.57 -3.91
N ARG A 17 -5.77 14.32 -3.09
CA ARG A 17 -5.61 14.19 -1.63
C ARG A 17 -4.66 13.05 -1.27
N VAL A 18 -4.84 11.87 -1.88
CA VAL A 18 -3.96 10.72 -1.67
C VAL A 18 -2.53 11.04 -2.10
N ARG A 19 -2.36 11.74 -3.22
CA ARG A 19 -1.03 12.13 -3.72
C ARG A 19 -0.28 13.05 -2.75
N ILE A 20 -0.97 14.04 -2.18
CA ILE A 20 -0.38 14.93 -1.19
C ILE A 20 0.02 14.15 0.07
N VAL A 21 -0.84 13.24 0.54
CA VAL A 21 -0.52 12.38 1.68
C VAL A 21 0.72 11.52 1.42
N ASP A 22 0.82 10.91 0.23
CA ASP A 22 1.99 10.11 -0.16
C ASP A 22 3.29 10.94 -0.14
N ILE A 23 3.26 12.16 -0.68
CA ILE A 23 4.42 13.07 -0.66
C ILE A 23 4.85 13.39 0.78
N VAL A 24 3.90 13.78 1.63
CA VAL A 24 4.19 14.14 3.02
C VAL A 24 4.72 12.95 3.82
N ILE A 25 4.14 11.75 3.63
CA ILE A 25 4.59 10.56 4.32
C ILE A 25 6.04 10.21 3.94
N ARG A 26 6.39 10.27 2.65
CA ARG A 26 7.75 9.94 2.19
C ARG A 26 8.82 10.90 2.72
N ASP A 27 8.46 12.16 2.93
CA ASP A 27 9.35 13.16 3.52
C ASP A 27 9.56 12.94 5.02
N VAL A 28 8.47 12.70 5.75
CA VAL A 28 8.50 12.57 7.22
C VAL A 28 8.98 11.19 7.68
N LEU A 29 8.70 10.16 6.90
CA LEU A 29 9.03 8.76 7.18
C LEU A 29 9.86 8.21 6.02
N PRO A 30 11.13 8.61 5.89
CA PRO A 30 12.01 8.03 4.88
C PRO A 30 12.13 6.52 5.09
N ALA A 31 12.18 5.79 3.99
CA ALA A 31 12.31 4.34 4.06
C ALA A 31 13.65 3.96 4.71
N ASP A 32 13.60 2.98 5.60
CA ASP A 32 14.80 2.38 6.18
C ASP A 32 15.35 1.35 5.19
N PRO A 33 16.58 1.54 4.67
CA PRO A 33 17.14 0.67 3.64
C PRO A 33 17.33 -0.78 4.13
N ASP A 34 17.53 -1.02 5.43
CA ASP A 34 17.64 -2.36 5.97
C ASP A 34 16.28 -3.06 6.03
N ILE A 35 15.22 -2.32 6.38
CA ILE A 35 13.84 -2.82 6.33
C ILE A 35 13.48 -3.15 4.87
N ASP A 36 13.75 -2.25 3.93
CA ASP A 36 13.47 -2.47 2.50
C ASP A 36 14.21 -3.69 1.95
N ARG A 37 15.47 -3.89 2.36
CA ARG A 37 16.25 -5.07 2.00
C ARG A 37 15.61 -6.36 2.49
N VAL A 38 15.17 -6.41 3.76
CA VAL A 38 14.51 -7.59 4.35
C VAL A 38 13.17 -7.86 3.66
N TRP A 39 12.38 -6.82 3.41
CA TRP A 39 11.11 -6.94 2.67
C TRP A 39 11.31 -7.44 1.24
N THR A 40 12.34 -6.96 0.54
CA THR A 40 12.66 -7.41 -0.82
C THR A 40 12.98 -8.90 -0.85
N GLN A 41 13.80 -9.37 0.10
CA GLN A 41 14.14 -10.78 0.22
C GLN A 41 12.89 -11.64 0.49
N GLU A 42 12.03 -11.21 1.42
CA GLU A 42 10.80 -11.94 1.75
C GLU A 42 9.81 -11.98 0.57
N ALA A 43 9.63 -10.85 -0.12
CA ALA A 43 8.72 -10.76 -1.27
C ALA A 43 9.15 -11.70 -2.40
N LEU A 44 10.45 -11.73 -2.73
CA LEU A 44 11.01 -12.63 -3.74
C LEU A 44 10.86 -14.09 -3.32
N SER A 45 11.20 -14.43 -2.08
CA SER A 45 11.06 -15.78 -1.52
C SER A 45 9.61 -16.30 -1.61
N ARG A 46 8.63 -15.48 -1.20
CA ARG A 46 7.20 -15.82 -1.28
C ARG A 46 6.74 -16.00 -2.71
N TRP A 47 7.19 -15.14 -3.61
CA TRP A 47 6.83 -15.21 -5.02
C TRP A 47 7.34 -16.50 -5.68
N ASP A 48 8.60 -16.87 -5.44
CA ASP A 48 9.18 -18.10 -5.97
C ASP A 48 8.47 -19.35 -5.43
N THR A 49 8.15 -19.35 -4.14
CA THR A 49 7.40 -20.45 -3.50
C THR A 49 5.98 -20.57 -4.10
N TYR A 50 5.30 -19.43 -4.33
CA TYR A 50 4.02 -19.39 -5.03
C TYR A 50 4.13 -19.94 -6.45
N LYS A 51 5.15 -19.53 -7.21
CA LYS A 51 5.37 -20.00 -8.58
C LYS A 51 5.60 -21.50 -8.68
N LYS A 52 6.23 -22.10 -7.67
CA LYS A 52 6.45 -23.56 -7.59
C LYS A 52 5.20 -24.34 -7.15
N GLY A 53 4.19 -23.67 -6.61
CA GLY A 53 3.02 -24.31 -6.02
C GLY A 53 3.25 -24.83 -4.60
N ASP A 54 4.36 -24.45 -3.97
CA ASP A 54 4.79 -24.94 -2.65
C ASP A 54 4.09 -24.22 -1.49
N ILE A 55 3.24 -23.24 -1.78
CA ILE A 55 2.46 -22.47 -0.79
C ILE A 55 0.99 -22.45 -1.18
N LYS A 56 0.11 -22.62 -0.18
CA LYS A 56 -1.34 -22.47 -0.36
C LYS A 56 -1.67 -21.00 -0.59
N SER A 57 -2.30 -20.69 -1.72
CA SER A 57 -2.88 -19.39 -2.01
C SER A 57 -4.41 -19.41 -1.87
N ILE A 58 -4.99 -18.25 -1.59
CA ILE A 58 -6.45 -18.05 -1.62
C ILE A 58 -6.80 -17.45 -3.00
N PRO A 59 -7.79 -18.00 -3.74
CA PRO A 59 -8.24 -17.42 -5.00
C PRO A 59 -8.73 -15.98 -4.84
N TYR A 60 -8.49 -15.14 -5.84
CA TYR A 60 -8.91 -13.75 -5.83
C TYR A 60 -10.42 -13.60 -5.62
N GLU A 61 -11.21 -14.45 -6.27
CA GLU A 61 -12.66 -14.48 -6.21
C GLU A 61 -13.17 -14.75 -4.79
N GLU A 62 -12.48 -15.64 -4.07
CA GLU A 62 -12.79 -15.95 -2.67
C GLU A 62 -12.56 -14.73 -1.78
N VAL A 63 -11.44 -14.03 -1.95
CA VAL A 63 -11.15 -12.80 -1.20
C VAL A 63 -12.18 -11.71 -1.51
N MET A 64 -12.47 -11.48 -2.79
CA MET A 64 -13.35 -10.39 -3.23
C MET A 64 -14.82 -10.65 -2.98
N SER A 65 -15.23 -11.90 -2.75
CA SER A 65 -16.61 -12.25 -2.44
C SER A 65 -17.19 -11.42 -1.28
N ARG A 66 -16.35 -11.06 -0.29
CA ARG A 66 -16.74 -10.30 0.92
C ARG A 66 -17.00 -8.80 0.66
N TYR A 67 -16.54 -8.29 -0.48
CA TYR A 67 -16.64 -6.88 -0.85
C TYR A 67 -17.62 -6.63 -2.00
N LYS A 68 -18.20 -7.68 -2.57
CA LYS A 68 -19.30 -7.55 -3.53
C LYS A 68 -20.49 -6.93 -2.79
N ARG A 69 -20.83 -5.69 -3.14
CA ARG A 69 -22.09 -5.07 -2.73
C ARG A 69 -23.23 -5.72 -3.52
N PRO A 70 -24.43 -5.90 -2.93
CA PRO A 70 -25.61 -6.33 -3.66
C PRO A 70 -25.98 -5.33 -4.78
#